data_AF-A0A9E7EHH1-F1
#
_entry.id   AF-A0A9E7EHH1-F1
#
_cell.length_a   1.000
_cell.length_b   1.000
_cell.length_c   1.000
_cell.angle_alpha   90.00
_cell.angle_beta   90.00
_cell.angle_gamma   90.00
#
_symmetry.space_group_name_H-M   'P 1'
#
loop_
_entity.id
_entity.type
_entity.pdbx_description
1 polymer ?
#
loop_
_entity_poly.entity_id
_entity_poly.type
_entity_poly.pdbx_seq_one_letter_code
_entity_poly.pdbx_strand_id
1 'polypeptide(L)'
;MRLRLRLPPPLRPPPDRTKPLFCIRAYSFSSSSSAAAAASDDDAALRRSLSLLLSPAPFDAALCRETLSRVCPRRLERLLLDLGSSLHPEPALRFFSFATDHCGFVFTPRAYALILHSLFRSNLASAARLLLLRILDARAAVPLFLDDPDHWFSEIIHALADTVPSSDSPAFDLLVHLCCTQLRGRGSP
;
A
#
# COMPACT_ATOMS: atom_id res chain seq x y z
N MET A 1 -12.96 50.99 30.12
CA MET A 1 -13.17 49.52 30.09
C MET A 1 -12.38 48.94 28.92
N ARG A 2 -11.34 48.14 29.17
CA ARG A 2 -10.49 47.52 28.14
C ARG A 2 -10.79 46.02 28.10
N LEU A 3 -11.46 45.54 27.05
CA LEU A 3 -11.62 44.11 26.79
C LEU A 3 -10.33 43.58 26.16
N ARG A 4 -9.57 42.77 26.92
CA ARG A 4 -8.42 42.03 26.39
C ARG A 4 -8.94 40.75 25.73
N LEU A 5 -8.95 40.72 24.40
CA LEU A 5 -9.13 39.50 23.62
C LEU A 5 -7.88 38.61 23.84
N ARG A 6 -8.08 37.43 24.44
CA ARG A 6 -7.04 36.39 24.53
C ARG A 6 -6.93 35.69 23.18
N LEU A 7 -5.74 35.75 22.57
CA LEU A 7 -5.38 34.94 21.40
C LEU A 7 -5.28 33.45 21.80
N PRO A 8 -5.75 32.49 20.99
CA PRO A 8 -5.49 31.07 21.23
C PRO A 8 -4.00 30.74 21.04
N PRO A 9 -3.47 29.72 21.75
CA PRO A 9 -2.07 29.32 21.63
C PRO A 9 -1.77 28.70 20.25
N PRO A 10 -0.53 28.81 19.75
CA PRO A 10 -0.14 28.20 18.49
C PRO A 10 -0.21 26.67 18.56
N LEU A 11 -0.76 26.06 17.51
CA LEU A 11 -0.81 24.61 17.32
C LEU A 11 0.60 24.02 17.33
N ARG A 12 0.81 22.99 18.14
CA ARG A 12 2.06 22.22 18.19
C ARG A 12 2.36 21.60 16.82
N PRO A 13 3.62 21.62 16.36
CA PRO A 13 4.00 20.86 15.17
C PRO A 13 3.82 19.34 15.42
N PRO A 14 3.46 18.56 14.39
CA PRO A 14 3.34 17.11 14.50
C PRO A 14 4.71 16.48 14.83
N PRO A 15 4.73 15.35 15.56
CA PRO A 15 5.98 14.67 15.91
C PRO A 15 6.75 14.23 14.66
N ASP A 16 8.07 14.30 14.77
CA ASP A 16 9.05 13.96 13.74
C ASP A 16 8.66 12.73 12.94
N ARG A 17 8.55 12.92 11.62
CA ARG A 17 8.46 11.85 10.65
C ARG A 17 9.71 10.99 10.79
N THR A 18 9.53 9.81 11.37
CA THR A 18 10.50 8.72 11.37
C THR A 18 11.07 8.58 9.96
N LYS A 19 12.40 8.57 9.86
CA LYS A 19 13.12 8.46 8.59
C LYS A 19 12.52 7.30 7.78
N PRO A 20 12.07 7.53 6.54
CA PRO A 20 11.58 6.46 5.69
C PRO A 20 12.67 5.40 5.55
N LEU A 21 12.30 4.14 5.73
CA LEU A 21 13.16 2.99 5.49
C LEU A 21 13.34 2.84 3.97
N PHE A 22 14.15 3.73 3.36
CA PHE A 22 14.59 3.55 1.99
C PHE A 22 15.66 2.46 1.95
N CYS A 23 15.27 1.26 1.54
CA CYS A 23 16.21 0.21 1.18
C CYS A 23 16.93 0.57 -0.13
N ILE A 24 18.03 1.32 -0.06
CA ILE A 24 19.03 1.33 -1.15
C ILE A 24 19.91 0.10 -0.91
N ARG A 25 19.54 -1.04 -1.50
CA ARG A 25 20.48 -2.15 -1.70
C ARG A 25 20.71 -2.29 -3.19
N ALA A 26 21.75 -1.62 -3.67
CA ALA A 26 22.30 -1.84 -5.00
C ALA A 26 22.70 -3.33 -5.08
N TYR A 27 22.02 -4.06 -5.96
CA TYR A 27 22.33 -5.45 -6.26
C TYR A 27 23.65 -5.49 -7.02
N SER A 28 24.75 -5.68 -6.28
CA SER A 28 26.00 -6.13 -6.89
C SER A 28 25.81 -7.59 -7.30
N PHE A 29 25.73 -7.83 -8.61
CA PHE A 29 25.65 -9.17 -9.17
C PHE A 29 27.01 -9.84 -8.98
N SER A 30 27.11 -10.73 -8.00
CA SER A 30 28.23 -11.66 -7.87
C SER A 30 27.65 -13.06 -7.83
N SER A 31 27.93 -13.81 -8.89
CA SER A 31 27.50 -15.19 -9.10
C SER A 31 28.00 -16.08 -7.96
N SER A 32 27.08 -16.65 -7.18
CA SER A 32 27.37 -17.76 -6.27
C SER A 32 26.08 -18.50 -5.92
N SER A 33 26.08 -19.82 -6.11
CA SER A 33 24.98 -20.74 -5.76
C SER A 33 24.51 -20.59 -4.30
N SER A 34 25.42 -20.20 -3.39
CA SER A 34 25.13 -19.88 -1.99
C SER A 34 24.26 -18.63 -1.81
N ALA A 35 24.41 -17.60 -2.66
CA ALA A 35 23.61 -16.38 -2.58
C ALA A 35 22.17 -16.61 -3.04
N ALA A 36 21.97 -17.50 -4.02
CA ALA A 36 20.64 -17.91 -4.46
C ALA A 36 19.93 -18.75 -3.38
N ALA A 37 20.64 -19.67 -2.72
CA ALA A 37 20.11 -20.45 -1.61
C ALA A 37 19.75 -19.56 -0.41
N ALA A 38 20.64 -18.62 -0.03
CA ALA A 38 20.39 -17.68 1.06
C ALA A 38 19.23 -16.71 0.73
N ALA A 39 19.12 -16.22 -0.50
CA ALA A 39 17.99 -15.40 -0.94
C ALA A 39 16.66 -16.16 -0.87
N SER A 40 16.68 -17.47 -1.18
CA SER A 40 15.48 -18.31 -1.12
C SER A 40 15.02 -18.58 0.31
N ASP A 41 15.95 -18.75 1.26
CA ASP A 41 15.64 -18.96 2.67
C ASP A 41 15.15 -17.67 3.34
N ASP A 42 15.75 -16.52 3.00
CA ASP A 42 15.27 -15.20 3.40
C ASP A 42 13.84 -14.92 2.89
N ASP A 43 13.54 -15.25 1.63
CA ASP A 43 12.17 -15.13 1.09
C ASP A 43 11.19 -16.06 1.82
N ALA A 44 11.60 -17.30 2.14
CA ALA A 44 10.76 -18.21 2.92
C ALA A 44 10.46 -17.69 4.34
N ALA A 45 11.46 -17.08 4.99
CA ALA A 45 11.28 -16.44 6.29
C ALA A 45 10.34 -15.22 6.20
N LEU A 46 10.53 -14.35 5.19
CA LEU A 46 9.64 -13.20 4.96
C LEU A 46 8.21 -13.62 4.66
N ARG A 47 8.00 -14.67 3.86
CA ARG A 47 6.66 -15.23 3.61
C ARG A 47 6.00 -15.67 4.91
N ARG A 48 6.72 -16.41 5.77
CA ARG A 48 6.20 -16.82 7.08
C ARG A 48 5.79 -15.63 7.95
N SER A 49 6.65 -14.61 8.03
CA SER A 49 6.32 -13.39 8.78
C SER A 49 5.10 -12.67 8.22
N LEU A 50 4.99 -12.54 6.90
CA LEU A 50 3.83 -11.93 6.25
C LEU A 50 2.56 -12.74 6.48
N SER A 51 2.61 -14.08 6.39
CA SER A 51 1.47 -14.94 6.69
C SER A 51 0.98 -14.75 8.12
N LEU A 52 1.88 -14.55 9.11
CA LEU A 52 1.49 -14.25 10.48
C LEU A 52 0.87 -12.85 10.61
N LEU A 53 1.50 -11.83 10.01
CA LEU A 53 1.02 -10.44 10.03
C LEU A 53 -0.34 -10.24 9.35
N LEU A 54 -0.63 -11.08 8.34
CA LEU A 54 -1.85 -11.05 7.53
C LEU A 54 -2.88 -12.08 7.99
N SER A 55 -2.59 -12.79 9.09
CA SER A 55 -3.55 -13.70 9.72
C SER A 55 -4.54 -12.95 10.62
N PRO A 56 -5.66 -13.57 11.03
CA PRO A 56 -6.58 -12.99 12.01
C PRO A 56 -6.01 -12.83 13.42
N ALA A 57 -4.76 -13.25 13.66
CA ALA A 57 -4.11 -13.19 14.96
C ALA A 57 -3.89 -11.73 15.44
N PRO A 58 -3.57 -11.53 16.73
CA PRO A 58 -3.15 -10.23 17.23
C PRO A 58 -1.99 -9.66 16.41
N PHE A 59 -2.10 -8.39 16.03
CA PHE A 59 -1.11 -7.77 15.16
C PHE A 59 0.20 -7.53 15.90
N ASP A 60 1.28 -8.13 15.39
CA ASP A 60 2.62 -7.96 15.95
C ASP A 60 3.35 -6.78 15.30
N ALA A 61 3.35 -5.65 16.01
CA ALA A 61 4.01 -4.42 15.59
C ALA A 61 5.54 -4.57 15.47
N ALA A 62 6.17 -5.39 16.30
CA ALA A 62 7.62 -5.58 16.27
C ALA A 62 8.01 -6.41 15.04
N LEU A 63 7.30 -7.52 14.81
CA LEU A 63 7.47 -8.35 13.61
C LEU A 63 7.22 -7.56 12.33
N CYS A 64 6.22 -6.67 12.32
CA CYS A 64 5.96 -5.80 11.18
C CYS A 64 7.16 -4.89 10.87
N ARG A 65 7.70 -4.20 11.88
CA ARG A 65 8.87 -3.33 11.71
C ARG A 65 10.09 -4.09 11.24
N GLU A 66 10.36 -5.26 11.84
CA GLU A 66 11.48 -6.11 11.43
C GLU A 66 11.32 -6.57 9.97
N THR A 67 10.13 -7.05 9.61
CA THR A 67 9.82 -7.52 8.26
C THR A 67 9.99 -6.39 7.24
N LEU A 68 9.45 -5.20 7.52
CA LEU A 68 9.54 -4.03 6.65
C LEU A 68 10.96 -3.48 6.53
N SER A 69 11.81 -3.65 7.55
CA SER A 69 13.22 -3.24 7.50
C SER A 69 14.07 -4.08 6.53
N ARG A 70 13.59 -5.28 6.17
CA ARG A 70 14.29 -6.27 5.34
C ARG A 70 13.78 -6.34 3.90
N VAL A 71 12.71 -5.62 3.56
CA VAL A 71 12.00 -5.76 2.29
C VAL A 71 11.84 -4.39 1.61
N CYS A 72 12.09 -4.34 0.30
CA CYS A 72 11.74 -3.18 -0.52
C CYS A 72 10.31 -3.31 -1.07
N PRO A 73 9.66 -2.21 -1.50
CA PRO A 73 8.27 -2.22 -1.96
C PRO A 73 7.99 -3.26 -3.06
N ARG A 74 8.86 -3.37 -4.06
CA ARG A 74 8.74 -4.34 -5.17
C ARG A 74 8.94 -5.80 -4.71
N ARG A 75 9.78 -6.05 -3.71
CA ARG A 75 9.93 -7.41 -3.14
C ARG A 75 8.68 -7.77 -2.34
N LEU A 76 8.16 -6.85 -1.54
CA LEU A 76 6.93 -7.06 -0.79
C LEU A 76 5.74 -7.33 -1.71
N GLU A 77 5.61 -6.55 -2.80
CA GLU A 77 4.58 -6.77 -3.83
C GLU A 77 4.59 -8.21 -4.35
N ARG A 78 5.76 -8.76 -4.71
CA ARG A 78 5.88 -10.15 -5.18
C ARG A 78 5.43 -11.16 -4.11
N LEU A 79 5.82 -10.95 -2.86
CA LEU A 79 5.42 -11.82 -1.76
C LEU A 79 3.91 -11.76 -1.50
N LEU A 80 3.29 -10.58 -1.66
CA LEU A 80 1.83 -10.41 -1.55
C LEU A 80 1.09 -11.05 -2.74
N LEU A 81 1.65 -11.00 -3.94
CA LEU A 81 1.10 -11.69 -5.11
C LEU A 81 1.08 -13.21 -4.91
N ASP A 82 2.14 -13.78 -4.32
CA ASP A 82 2.20 -15.20 -3.98
C ASP A 82 1.09 -15.62 -2.99
N LEU A 83 0.72 -14.72 -2.07
CA LEU A 83 -0.39 -14.94 -1.13
C LEU A 83 -1.76 -14.83 -1.83
N GLY A 84 -1.87 -13.93 -2.81
CA GLY A 84 -3.01 -13.83 -3.74
C GLY A 84 -4.37 -13.90 -3.04
N SER A 85 -5.13 -14.96 -3.34
CA SER A 85 -6.50 -15.14 -2.87
C SER A 85 -6.66 -15.47 -1.38
N SER A 86 -5.56 -15.75 -0.67
CA SER A 86 -5.55 -16.02 0.78
C SER A 86 -5.53 -14.76 1.64
N LEU A 87 -5.40 -13.58 1.02
CA LEU A 87 -5.41 -12.30 1.73
C LEU A 87 -6.78 -12.01 2.33
N HIS A 88 -6.83 -11.95 3.66
CA HIS A 88 -7.99 -11.46 4.38
C HIS A 88 -7.97 -9.92 4.44
N PRO A 89 -9.10 -9.25 4.13
CA PRO A 89 -9.12 -7.80 3.98
C PRO A 89 -8.79 -7.05 5.28
N GLU A 90 -9.31 -7.51 6.43
CA GLU A 90 -9.12 -6.79 7.70
C GLU A 90 -7.66 -6.84 8.20
N PRO A 91 -6.99 -8.02 8.29
CA PRO A 91 -5.57 -8.06 8.61
C PRO A 91 -4.71 -7.30 7.59
N ALA A 92 -5.03 -7.39 6.30
CA ALA A 92 -4.30 -6.68 5.26
C ALA A 92 -4.40 -5.16 5.41
N LEU A 93 -5.59 -4.61 5.65
CA LEU A 93 -5.78 -3.19 5.91
C LEU A 93 -5.04 -2.73 7.17
N ARG A 94 -5.07 -3.53 8.24
CA ARG A 94 -4.34 -3.25 9.49
C ARG A 94 -2.83 -3.20 9.25
N PHE A 95 -2.29 -4.17 8.53
CA PHE A 95 -0.89 -4.21 8.14
C PHE A 95 -0.50 -2.98 7.30
N PHE A 96 -1.25 -2.66 6.26
CA PHE A 96 -0.96 -1.51 5.39
C PHE A 96 -1.07 -0.17 6.13
N SER A 97 -2.08 0.03 6.97
CA SER A 97 -2.20 1.23 7.80
C SER A 97 -1.00 1.35 8.74
N PHE A 98 -0.67 0.29 9.49
CA PHE A 98 0.48 0.36 10.41
C PHE A 98 1.80 0.62 9.68
N ALA A 99 2.03 -0.07 8.56
CA ALA A 99 3.23 0.10 7.74
C ALA A 99 3.36 1.54 7.23
N THR A 100 2.27 2.12 6.74
CA THR A 100 2.23 3.49 6.22
C THR A 100 2.39 4.52 7.34
N ASP A 101 1.57 4.42 8.37
CA ASP A 101 1.39 5.44 9.40
C ASP A 101 2.53 5.44 10.43
N HIS A 102 3.09 4.26 10.75
CA HIS A 102 4.10 4.11 11.79
C HIS A 102 5.50 3.74 11.27
N CYS A 103 5.59 3.09 10.12
CA CYS A 103 6.89 2.70 9.55
C CYS A 103 7.32 3.61 8.39
N GLY A 104 6.44 4.48 7.90
CA GLY A 104 6.69 5.30 6.71
C GLY A 104 6.93 4.46 5.46
N PHE A 105 6.43 3.22 5.44
CA PHE A 105 6.59 2.32 4.33
C PHE A 105 5.67 2.72 3.19
N VAL A 106 6.20 2.66 1.98
CA VAL A 106 5.51 3.07 0.76
C VAL A 106 5.20 1.82 -0.05
N PHE A 107 3.94 1.64 -0.42
CA PHE A 107 3.52 0.47 -1.20
C PHE A 107 3.37 0.81 -2.67
N THR A 108 3.49 -0.20 -3.52
CA THR A 108 3.26 -0.06 -4.96
C THR A 108 1.76 0.00 -5.26
N PRO A 109 1.34 0.59 -6.40
CA PRO A 109 -0.04 0.54 -6.85
C PRO A 109 -0.61 -0.88 -6.89
N ARG A 110 0.21 -1.86 -7.33
CA ARG A 110 -0.18 -3.26 -7.42
C ARG A 110 -0.42 -3.91 -6.05
N ALA A 111 0.37 -3.55 -5.04
CA ALA A 111 0.14 -4.02 -3.67
C ALA A 111 -1.20 -3.50 -3.11
N TYR A 112 -1.56 -2.24 -3.39
CA TYR A 112 -2.89 -1.72 -3.04
C TYR A 112 -4.03 -2.39 -3.82
N ALA A 113 -3.78 -2.70 -5.09
CA ALA A 113 -4.76 -3.37 -5.94
C ALA A 113 -5.13 -4.77 -5.42
N LEU A 114 -4.17 -5.50 -4.81
CA LEU A 114 -4.44 -6.77 -4.14
C LEU A 114 -5.38 -6.62 -2.93
N ILE A 115 -5.24 -5.56 -2.15
CA ILE A 115 -6.19 -5.30 -1.05
C ILE A 115 -7.57 -4.97 -1.63
N LEU A 116 -7.64 -4.13 -2.64
CA LEU A 116 -8.91 -3.80 -3.29
C LEU A 116 -9.62 -5.06 -3.78
N HIS A 117 -8.89 -5.98 -4.41
CA HIS A 117 -9.42 -7.28 -4.82
C HIS A 117 -9.95 -8.09 -3.62
N SER A 118 -9.20 -8.17 -2.51
CA SER A 118 -9.66 -8.85 -1.29
C SER A 118 -10.92 -8.23 -0.69
N LEU A 119 -11.09 -6.90 -0.78
CA LEU A 119 -12.26 -6.18 -0.31
C LEU A 119 -13.48 -6.48 -1.18
N PHE A 120 -13.33 -6.49 -2.50
CA PHE A 120 -14.41 -6.86 -3.42
C PHE A 120 -14.87 -8.30 -3.20
N ARG A 121 -13.93 -9.25 -3.08
CA ARG A 121 -14.24 -10.66 -2.80
C ARG A 121 -14.95 -10.87 -1.46
N SER A 122 -14.70 -9.98 -0.50
CA SER A 122 -15.33 -10.02 0.82
C SER A 122 -16.62 -9.18 0.91
N ASN A 123 -17.15 -8.71 -0.23
CA ASN A 123 -18.33 -7.86 -0.33
C ASN A 123 -18.23 -6.53 0.48
N LEU A 124 -17.02 -5.99 0.63
CA LEU A 124 -16.74 -4.74 1.34
C LEU A 124 -16.62 -3.56 0.34
N ALA A 125 -17.62 -3.42 -0.53
CA ALA A 125 -17.60 -2.45 -1.63
C ALA A 125 -17.40 -0.99 -1.16
N SER A 126 -18.00 -0.60 -0.03
CA SER A 126 -17.83 0.74 0.54
C SER A 126 -16.39 1.00 0.98
N ALA A 127 -15.72 0.02 1.60
CA ALA A 127 -14.32 0.15 1.99
C ALA A 127 -13.40 0.19 0.76
N ALA A 128 -13.68 -0.64 -0.26
CA ALA A 128 -12.95 -0.61 -1.52
C ALA A 128 -13.07 0.75 -2.23
N ARG A 129 -14.28 1.33 -2.27
CA ARG A 129 -14.53 2.68 -2.79
C ARG A 129 -13.70 3.73 -2.08
N LEU A 130 -13.68 3.71 -0.75
CA LEU A 130 -12.92 4.67 0.05
C LEU A 130 -11.42 4.53 -0.18
N LEU A 131 -10.89 3.29 -0.19
CA LEU A 131 -9.47 3.06 -0.45
C LEU A 131 -9.07 3.54 -1.85
N LEU A 132 -9.89 3.24 -2.86
CA LEU A 132 -9.62 3.65 -4.23
C LEU A 132 -9.69 5.18 -4.40
N LEU A 133 -10.65 5.85 -3.76
CA LEU A 133 -10.69 7.32 -3.71
C LEU A 133 -9.42 7.90 -3.06
N ARG A 134 -8.93 7.30 -1.96
CA ARG A 134 -7.70 7.74 -1.30
C ARG A 134 -6.45 7.53 -2.15
N ILE A 135 -6.40 6.47 -2.96
CA ILE A 135 -5.31 6.20 -3.91
C ILE A 135 -5.33 7.18 -5.07
N LEU A 136 -6.53 7.53 -5.57
CA LEU A 136 -6.72 8.43 -6.70
C LEU A 136 -6.71 9.92 -6.32
N ASP A 137 -6.80 10.25 -5.04
CA ASP A 137 -6.68 11.62 -4.57
C ASP A 137 -5.22 12.09 -4.74
N ALA A 138 -5.02 12.92 -5.77
CA ALA A 138 -3.73 13.44 -6.22
C ALA A 138 -2.94 14.22 -5.13
N ARG A 139 -3.54 14.47 -3.97
CA ARG A 139 -2.97 15.24 -2.84
C ARG A 139 -2.42 14.40 -1.68
N ALA A 140 -1.89 13.21 -1.96
CA ALA A 140 -1.03 12.46 -1.03
C ALA A 140 -1.72 11.83 0.21
N ALA A 141 -2.96 11.36 0.07
CA ALA A 141 -3.63 10.62 1.15
C ALA A 141 -3.01 9.23 1.42
N VAL A 142 -2.27 8.70 0.46
CA VAL A 142 -1.56 7.42 0.53
C VAL A 142 -0.22 7.57 -0.18
N PRO A 143 0.92 7.27 0.46
CA PRO A 143 2.22 7.30 -0.21
C PRO A 143 2.32 6.09 -1.15
N LEU A 144 2.62 6.36 -2.42
CA LEU A 144 2.75 5.35 -3.48
C LEU A 144 4.19 5.28 -3.99
N PHE A 145 4.66 4.06 -4.21
CA PHE A 145 5.91 3.79 -4.89
C PHE A 145 5.61 3.66 -6.38
N LEU A 146 5.81 4.75 -7.11
CA LEU A 146 5.55 4.88 -8.54
C LEU A 146 6.87 4.76 -9.30
N ASP A 147 6.88 4.02 -10.41
CA ASP A 147 8.02 3.99 -11.32
C ASP A 147 8.07 5.27 -12.17
N ASP A 148 6.90 5.78 -12.58
CA ASP A 148 6.76 7.00 -13.37
C ASP A 148 5.74 7.96 -12.72
N PRO A 149 6.21 8.94 -11.94
CA PRO A 149 5.34 9.93 -11.30
C PRO A 149 4.55 10.80 -12.29
N ASP A 150 5.06 11.03 -13.50
CA ASP A 150 4.38 11.87 -14.49
C ASP A 150 3.17 11.14 -15.09
N HIS A 151 3.23 9.80 -15.12
CA HIS A 151 2.16 8.92 -15.60
C HIS A 151 1.48 8.13 -14.48
N TRP A 152 1.51 8.64 -13.24
CA TRP A 152 1.00 7.96 -12.04
C TRP A 152 -0.42 7.38 -12.20
N PHE A 153 -1.31 8.12 -12.85
CA PHE A 153 -2.69 7.68 -13.06
C PHE A 153 -2.74 6.43 -13.94
N SER A 154 -1.96 6.41 -15.02
CA SER A 154 -1.87 5.25 -15.91
C SER A 154 -1.27 4.04 -15.18
N GLU A 155 -0.22 4.24 -14.39
CA GLU A 155 0.39 3.16 -13.58
C GLU A 155 -0.61 2.54 -12.60
N ILE A 156 -1.42 3.36 -11.92
CA ILE A 156 -2.47 2.88 -11.01
C ILE A 156 -3.56 2.11 -11.76
N ILE A 157 -4.06 2.65 -12.88
CA ILE A 157 -5.11 1.99 -13.66
C ILE A 157 -4.62 0.65 -14.21
N HIS A 158 -3.38 0.58 -14.73
CA HIS A 158 -2.79 -0.67 -15.18
C HIS A 158 -2.66 -1.68 -14.03
N ALA A 159 -2.15 -1.25 -12.87
CA ALA A 159 -2.02 -2.13 -11.71
C ALA A 159 -3.37 -2.70 -11.24
N LEU A 160 -4.44 -1.90 -11.31
CA LEU A 160 -5.81 -2.34 -10.98
C LEU A 160 -6.37 -3.31 -12.03
N ALA A 161 -6.18 -3.01 -13.31
CA ALA A 161 -6.65 -3.86 -14.41
C ALA A 161 -5.94 -5.23 -14.42
N ASP A 162 -4.65 -5.27 -14.10
CA ASP A 162 -3.84 -6.49 -14.10
C ASP A 162 -4.10 -7.41 -12.89
N THR A 163 -4.74 -6.89 -11.84
CA THR A 163 -4.97 -7.63 -10.58
C THR A 163 -6.43 -8.00 -10.36
N VAL A 164 -7.38 -7.24 -10.89
CA VAL A 164 -8.81 -7.57 -10.82
C VAL A 164 -9.16 -8.52 -11.97
N PRO A 165 -9.56 -9.79 -11.70
CA PRO A 165 -9.97 -10.70 -12.76
C PRO A 165 -11.24 -10.18 -13.42
N SER A 166 -11.31 -10.32 -14.75
CA SER A 166 -12.42 -9.81 -15.57
C SER A 166 -13.79 -10.38 -15.23
N SER A 167 -13.86 -11.45 -14.42
CA SER A 167 -15.09 -12.05 -13.91
C SER A 167 -15.74 -11.27 -12.76
N ASP A 168 -15.00 -10.37 -12.10
CA ASP A 168 -15.49 -9.63 -10.93
C ASP A 168 -16.21 -8.33 -11.38
N SER A 169 -17.41 -8.50 -11.96
CA SER A 169 -18.27 -7.40 -12.44
C SER A 169 -18.37 -6.18 -11.52
N PRO A 170 -18.61 -6.30 -10.19
CA PRO A 170 -18.77 -5.13 -9.34
C PRO A 170 -17.46 -4.33 -9.12
N ALA A 171 -16.31 -5.00 -9.21
CA ALA A 171 -15.01 -4.33 -9.11
C ALA A 171 -14.72 -3.54 -10.40
N PHE A 172 -15.02 -4.14 -11.55
CA PHE A 172 -14.87 -3.51 -12.86
C PHE A 172 -15.82 -2.31 -13.03
N ASP A 173 -17.10 -2.45 -12.69
CA ASP A 173 -18.08 -1.36 -12.76
C ASP A 173 -17.65 -0.17 -11.90
N LEU A 174 -17.07 -0.43 -10.73
CA LEU A 174 -16.56 0.62 -9.87
C LEU A 174 -15.33 1.33 -10.46
N LEU A 175 -14.38 0.58 -11.02
CA LEU A 175 -13.21 1.14 -11.71
C LEU A 175 -13.65 2.03 -12.88
N VAL A 176 -14.55 1.55 -13.72
CA VAL A 176 -15.11 2.32 -14.84
C VAL A 176 -15.80 3.59 -14.33
N HIS A 177 -16.67 3.47 -13.33
CA HIS A 177 -17.37 4.62 -12.76
C HIS A 177 -16.40 5.69 -12.23
N LEU A 178 -15.33 5.28 -11.52
CA LEU A 178 -14.35 6.20 -10.94
C LEU A 178 -13.40 6.80 -12.00
N CYS A 179 -13.01 6.04 -13.02
CA CYS A 179 -12.29 6.57 -14.16
C CYS A 179 -13.12 7.67 -14.85
N CYS A 180 -14.41 7.42 -15.06
CA CYS A 180 -15.32 8.40 -15.64
C CYS A 180 -15.45 9.66 -14.78
N THR A 181 -15.52 9.56 -13.44
CA THR A 181 -15.64 10.75 -12.58
C THR A 181 -14.34 11.54 -12.48
N GLN A 182 -13.18 10.88 -12.38
CA GLN A 182 -11.89 11.55 -12.28
C GLN A 182 -11.45 12.20 -13.61
N LEU A 183 -11.76 11.59 -14.75
CA LEU A 183 -11.52 12.20 -16.06
C LEU A 183 -12.44 13.41 -16.29
N ARG A 184 -13.68 13.36 -15.82
CA ARG A 184 -14.62 14.49 -15.91
C ARG A 184 -14.22 15.68 -15.06
N GLY A 185 -13.49 15.46 -13.96
CA GLY A 185 -12.89 16.52 -13.15
C GLY A 185 -11.62 17.13 -13.75
N ARG A 186 -10.94 16.43 -14.67
CA ARG A 186 -9.77 16.92 -15.42
C ARG A 186 -10.11 17.44 -16.81
N GLY A 187 -11.35 17.23 -17.27
CA GLY A 187 -11.91 17.82 -18.48
C GLY A 187 -12.54 19.18 -18.18
N SER A 188 -11.77 20.25 -18.37
CA SER A 188 -12.29 21.57 -18.71
C SER A 188 -11.32 22.22 -19.72
N PRO A 189 -11.83 22.94 -20.74
CA PRO A 189 -11.05 23.57 -21.82
C PRO A 189 -9.95 24.53 -21.36
#